data_AF-A0A3E0PJH9-F1
#
_entry.id   AF-A0A3E0PJH9-F1
#
_cell.length_a   1.000
_cell.length_b   1.000
_cell.length_c   1.000
_cell.angle_alpha   90.00
_cell.angle_beta   90.00
_cell.angle_gamma   90.00
#
_symmetry.space_group_name_H-M   'P 1'
#
loop_
_entity.id
_entity.type
_entity.pdbx_description
1 polymer ?
#
loop_
_entity_poly.entity_id
_entity_poly.type
_entity_poly.pdbx_seq_one_letter_code
_entity_poly.pdbx_strand_id
1 'polypeptide(L)'
;MSCFRPHFRFSEQELKGTLGGTSTMYIVPGMKLIPQQRTGSCWYACAQMLIHWRQERSQMSHLGLIPPELDAECQRLLDKNSGITNPQIVPMAKRLGLEVIPPMSIERSNLRDLLKTYGPLWVNGVKHITVIAGVYKYSPKWEARQILMYDPSPVGVGKVGWFNFQMRYEQGSAWHPDRRDTHPSVEATFLHCPQVYQPKY
;
A
#
# COMPACT_ATOMS: atom_id res chain seq x y z
N MET A 1 -0.44 -40.58 -13.52
CA MET A 1 0.11 -39.20 -13.41
C MET A 1 -1.07 -38.25 -13.27
N SER A 2 -1.38 -37.83 -12.05
CA SER A 2 -2.54 -36.99 -11.74
C SER A 2 -2.10 -35.64 -11.19
N CYS A 3 -2.80 -34.61 -11.65
CA CYS A 3 -2.63 -33.18 -11.42
C CYS A 3 -2.69 -32.76 -9.94
N PHE A 4 -1.98 -31.68 -9.60
CA PHE A 4 -2.26 -30.84 -8.44
C PHE A 4 -2.47 -29.39 -8.89
N ARG A 5 -3.73 -28.92 -8.84
CA ARG A 5 -4.11 -27.50 -8.87
C ARG A 5 -4.66 -27.16 -7.49
N PRO A 6 -4.21 -26.11 -6.80
CA PRO A 6 -4.93 -25.61 -5.64
C PRO A 6 -5.97 -24.58 -6.11
N HIS A 7 -7.21 -25.03 -6.27
CA HIS A 7 -8.37 -24.13 -6.28
C HIS A 7 -8.75 -23.86 -4.81
N PHE A 8 -8.36 -22.72 -4.27
CA PHE A 8 -9.04 -22.17 -3.10
C PHE A 8 -10.33 -21.48 -3.56
N ARG A 9 -11.42 -22.25 -3.66
CA ARG A 9 -12.79 -21.72 -3.63
C ARG A 9 -13.27 -21.85 -2.18
N PHE A 10 -13.42 -20.74 -1.47
CA PHE A 10 -14.16 -20.76 -0.21
C PHE A 10 -15.65 -20.91 -0.54
N SER A 11 -16.29 -21.91 0.04
CA SER A 11 -17.75 -22.09 -0.05
C SER A 11 -18.45 -21.17 0.94
N GLU A 12 -19.59 -20.58 0.57
CA GLU A 12 -20.39 -19.70 1.44
C GLU A 12 -20.91 -20.38 2.72
N GLN A 13 -20.82 -21.71 2.81
CA GLN A 13 -21.39 -22.49 3.92
C GLN A 13 -20.44 -22.65 5.14
N GLU A 14 -19.15 -22.32 5.04
CA GLU A 14 -18.23 -22.35 6.20
C GLU A 14 -18.29 -21.06 7.07
N LEU A 15 -19.15 -20.09 6.72
CA LEU A 15 -19.34 -18.84 7.47
C LEU A 15 -20.24 -18.96 8.71
N LYS A 16 -20.80 -20.14 8.99
CA LYS A 16 -21.73 -20.34 10.12
C LYS A 16 -21.33 -21.55 10.95
N GLY A 17 -20.34 -21.39 11.83
CA GLY A 17 -19.90 -22.45 12.73
C GLY A 17 -19.00 -21.99 13.88
N THR A 18 -19.62 -21.48 14.94
CA THR A 18 -19.25 -21.70 16.36
C THR A 18 -17.82 -21.37 16.82
N LEU A 19 -17.65 -20.12 17.30
CA LEU A 19 -16.92 -19.66 18.51
C LEU A 19 -16.44 -18.21 18.29
N GLY A 20 -17.31 -17.23 18.57
CA GLY A 20 -16.98 -15.90 19.10
C GLY A 20 -15.82 -15.06 18.54
N GLY A 21 -15.28 -15.35 17.36
CA GLY A 21 -14.24 -14.55 16.71
C GLY A 21 -14.86 -13.64 15.68
N THR A 22 -15.00 -12.35 15.98
CA THR A 22 -15.39 -11.36 14.97
C THR A 22 -14.26 -11.23 13.94
N SER A 23 -14.46 -11.83 12.76
CA SER A 23 -13.62 -11.50 11.61
C SER A 23 -13.78 -10.01 11.32
N THR A 24 -12.69 -9.27 11.35
CA THR A 24 -12.70 -7.84 11.04
C THR A 24 -11.99 -7.63 9.72
N MET A 25 -12.79 -7.51 8.67
CA MET A 25 -12.34 -7.16 7.32
C MET A 25 -12.56 -5.67 7.07
N TYR A 26 -11.61 -5.04 6.40
CA TYR A 26 -11.79 -3.71 5.83
C TYR A 26 -11.03 -3.62 4.51
N ILE A 27 -11.68 -3.07 3.49
CA ILE A 27 -11.06 -2.71 2.21
C ILE A 27 -11.37 -1.24 1.96
N VAL A 28 -10.36 -0.48 1.57
CA VAL A 28 -10.50 0.90 1.11
C VAL A 28 -11.31 0.91 -0.19
N PRO A 29 -12.49 1.54 -0.23
CA PRO A 29 -13.34 1.54 -1.40
C PRO A 29 -12.72 2.34 -2.55
N GLY A 30 -12.93 1.88 -3.78
CA GLY A 30 -12.54 2.57 -5.01
C GLY A 30 -11.05 2.52 -5.34
N MET A 31 -10.24 1.74 -4.61
CA MET A 31 -8.82 1.58 -4.94
C MET A 31 -8.64 0.84 -6.27
N LYS A 32 -7.70 1.31 -7.10
CA LYS A 32 -7.37 0.70 -8.40
C LYS A 32 -5.86 0.48 -8.52
N LEU A 33 -5.48 -0.61 -9.16
CA LEU A 33 -4.07 -0.89 -9.48
C LEU A 33 -3.64 -0.05 -10.68
N ILE A 34 -2.50 0.63 -10.54
CA ILE A 34 -1.76 1.22 -11.66
C ILE A 34 -0.43 0.47 -11.76
N PRO A 35 -0.19 -0.32 -12.82
CA PRO A 35 1.07 -1.02 -13.01
C PRO A 35 2.21 -0.04 -13.28
N GLN A 36 3.41 -0.37 -12.78
CA GLN A 36 4.61 0.38 -13.11
C GLN A 36 4.95 0.22 -14.60
N GLN A 37 5.41 1.30 -15.23
CA GLN A 37 5.75 1.30 -16.67
C GLN A 37 7.21 0.92 -16.93
N ARG A 38 8.06 0.99 -15.90
CA ARG A 38 9.48 0.65 -15.95
C ARG A 38 9.92 -0.05 -14.66
N THR A 39 11.01 -0.81 -14.71
CA THR A 39 11.51 -1.62 -13.57
C THR A 39 11.74 -0.80 -12.29
N GLY A 40 12.23 0.43 -12.39
CA GLY A 40 12.49 1.34 -11.26
C GLY A 40 11.37 2.35 -10.99
N SER A 41 10.13 2.10 -11.43
CA SER A 41 9.03 3.08 -11.34
C SER A 41 7.89 2.69 -10.39
N CYS A 42 8.12 1.73 -9.49
CA CYS A 42 7.13 1.35 -8.46
C CYS A 42 6.68 2.54 -7.60
N TRP A 43 7.63 3.40 -7.18
CA TRP A 43 7.36 4.62 -6.42
C TRP A 43 6.40 5.56 -7.14
N TYR A 44 6.58 5.72 -8.46
CA TYR A 44 5.81 6.59 -9.31
C TYR A 44 4.38 6.07 -9.46
N ALA A 45 4.24 4.78 -9.79
CA ALA A 45 2.94 4.13 -9.90
C ALA A 45 2.16 4.13 -8.58
N CYS A 46 2.83 3.91 -7.44
CA CYS A 46 2.19 4.01 -6.13
C CYS A 46 1.76 5.43 -5.77
N ALA A 47 2.52 6.46 -6.15
CA ALA A 47 2.08 7.85 -5.98
C ALA A 47 0.84 8.17 -6.84
N GLN A 48 0.81 7.72 -8.10
CA GLN A 48 -0.38 7.84 -8.95
C GLN A 48 -1.59 7.17 -8.32
N MET A 49 -1.43 5.94 -7.82
CA MET A 49 -2.49 5.19 -7.15
C MET A 49 -3.13 5.98 -6.01
N LEU A 50 -2.33 6.57 -5.12
CA LEU A 50 -2.83 7.36 -3.98
C LEU A 50 -3.54 8.64 -4.43
N ILE A 51 -2.93 9.39 -5.35
CA ILE A 51 -3.43 10.69 -5.78
C ILE A 51 -4.70 10.53 -6.62
N HIS A 52 -4.72 9.59 -7.57
CA HIS A 52 -5.91 9.31 -8.38
C HIS A 52 -7.04 8.78 -7.52
N TRP A 53 -6.77 7.88 -6.56
CA TRP A 53 -7.81 7.43 -5.61
C TRP A 53 -8.44 8.60 -4.86
N ARG A 54 -7.62 9.57 -4.40
CA ARG A 54 -8.13 10.74 -3.70
C ARG A 54 -9.00 11.62 -4.62
N GLN A 55 -8.50 11.92 -5.82
CA GLN A 55 -9.20 12.77 -6.80
C GLN A 55 -10.51 12.13 -7.29
N GLU A 56 -10.52 10.81 -7.52
CA GLU A 56 -11.73 10.08 -7.87
C GLU A 56 -12.74 10.06 -6.71
N ARG A 57 -12.27 9.92 -5.47
CA ARG A 57 -13.16 9.91 -4.30
C ARG A 57 -13.83 11.27 -4.06
N SER A 58 -13.14 12.36 -4.36
CA SER A 58 -13.67 13.73 -4.20
C SER A 58 -14.29 14.30 -5.49
N GLN A 59 -14.10 13.62 -6.63
CA GLN A 59 -14.47 14.11 -7.97
C GLN A 59 -13.87 15.49 -8.28
N MET A 60 -12.68 15.79 -7.75
CA MET A 60 -12.00 17.08 -7.96
C MET A 60 -10.48 16.96 -7.88
N SER A 61 -9.79 17.88 -8.53
CA SER A 61 -8.38 18.14 -8.27
C SER A 61 -8.20 18.86 -6.93
N HIS A 62 -7.05 18.67 -6.30
CA HIS A 62 -6.78 19.15 -4.95
C HIS A 62 -5.57 20.05 -4.94
N LEU A 63 -5.74 21.26 -4.42
CA LEU A 63 -4.62 22.19 -4.23
C LEU A 63 -3.58 21.56 -3.31
N GLY A 64 -2.32 21.57 -3.73
CA GLY A 64 -1.20 20.96 -2.99
C GLY A 64 -0.93 19.50 -3.33
N LEU A 65 -1.83 18.80 -4.02
CA LEU A 65 -1.56 17.45 -4.55
C LEU A 65 -1.15 17.55 -6.02
N ILE A 66 0.09 17.17 -6.31
CA ILE A 66 0.65 17.20 -7.66
C ILE A 66 0.73 15.76 -8.17
N PRO A 67 -0.10 15.35 -9.15
CA PRO A 67 0.07 14.05 -9.80
C PRO A 67 1.49 13.94 -10.39
N PRO A 68 2.19 12.81 -10.21
CA PRO A 68 3.59 12.70 -10.62
C PRO A 68 3.78 12.80 -12.14
N GLU A 69 2.73 12.55 -12.94
CA GLU A 69 2.71 12.84 -14.39
C GLU A 69 2.78 14.32 -14.75
N LEU A 70 2.41 15.20 -13.81
CA LEU A 70 2.48 16.65 -13.98
C LEU A 70 3.73 17.27 -13.33
N ASP A 71 4.56 16.46 -12.68
CA ASP A 71 5.78 16.92 -12.01
C ASP A 71 7.05 16.64 -12.83
N ALA A 72 7.77 17.70 -13.22
CA ALA A 72 8.94 17.60 -14.09
C ALA A 72 10.09 16.77 -13.48
N GLU A 73 10.31 16.85 -12.17
CA GLU A 73 11.34 16.04 -11.50
C GLU A 73 10.95 14.56 -11.46
N CYS A 74 9.66 14.27 -11.25
CA CYS A 74 9.17 12.91 -11.35
C CYS A 74 9.36 12.33 -12.75
N GLN A 75 9.05 13.09 -13.81
CA GLN A 75 9.30 12.68 -15.19
C GLN A 75 10.79 12.42 -15.42
N ARG A 76 11.67 13.33 -14.97
CA ARG A 76 13.12 13.18 -15.09
C ARG A 76 13.64 11.91 -14.39
N LEU A 77 13.10 11.55 -13.23
CA LEU A 77 13.48 10.33 -12.51
C LEU A 77 12.89 9.07 -13.17
N LEU A 78 11.65 9.14 -13.64
CA LEU A 78 11.02 8.08 -14.42
C LEU A 78 11.84 7.76 -15.67
N ASP A 79 12.30 8.79 -16.39
CA ASP A 79 13.11 8.64 -17.59
C ASP A 79 14.46 7.99 -17.35
N LYS A 80 15.09 8.29 -16.21
CA LYS A 80 16.33 7.62 -15.77
C LYS A 80 16.12 6.18 -15.31
N ASN A 81 14.87 5.77 -15.02
CA ASN A 81 14.52 4.43 -14.54
C ASN A 81 15.32 3.99 -13.28
N SER A 82 15.74 4.94 -12.43
CA SER A 82 16.69 4.68 -11.35
C SER A 82 16.05 4.29 -10.01
N GLY A 83 14.72 4.31 -9.90
CA GLY A 83 14.05 4.28 -8.59
C GLY A 83 14.32 5.53 -7.77
N ILE A 84 13.79 5.53 -6.54
CA ILE A 84 14.15 6.47 -5.49
C ILE A 84 14.71 5.69 -4.30
N THR A 85 15.67 6.29 -3.62
CA THR A 85 16.30 5.73 -2.40
C THR A 85 15.51 6.12 -1.15
N ASN A 86 15.73 5.42 -0.04
CA ASN A 86 15.03 5.72 1.22
C ASN A 86 15.14 7.19 1.67
N PRO A 87 16.32 7.84 1.62
CA PRO A 87 16.44 9.27 1.93
C PRO A 87 15.65 10.20 1.00
N GLN A 88 15.28 9.75 -0.20
CA GLN A 88 14.52 10.52 -1.18
C GLN A 88 13.00 10.34 -1.03
N ILE A 89 12.52 9.32 -0.29
CA ILE A 89 11.09 9.03 -0.14
C ILE A 89 10.34 10.22 0.47
N VAL A 90 10.77 10.70 1.64
CA VAL A 90 10.06 11.80 2.34
C VAL A 90 10.12 13.12 1.56
N PRO A 91 11.29 13.54 1.01
CA PRO A 91 11.33 14.70 0.12
C PRO A 91 10.41 14.58 -1.10
N MET A 92 10.37 13.40 -1.74
CA MET A 92 9.48 13.15 -2.88
C MET A 92 8.01 13.18 -2.47
N ALA A 93 7.67 12.59 -1.33
CA ALA A 93 6.32 12.60 -0.77
C ALA A 93 5.83 14.04 -0.56
N LYS A 94 6.63 14.87 0.12
CA LYS A 94 6.33 16.29 0.35
C LYS A 94 6.15 17.07 -0.95
N ARG A 95 6.99 16.80 -1.96
CA ARG A 95 6.87 17.44 -3.29
C ARG A 95 5.51 17.14 -3.95
N LEU A 96 5.00 15.92 -3.78
CA LEU A 96 3.72 15.49 -4.34
C LEU A 96 2.51 15.83 -3.45
N GLY A 97 2.74 16.44 -2.29
CA GLY A 97 1.70 16.74 -1.30
C GLY A 97 1.24 15.53 -0.49
N LEU A 98 2.00 14.43 -0.50
CA LEU A 98 1.75 13.28 0.36
C LEU A 98 2.30 13.52 1.75
N GLU A 99 1.64 12.94 2.75
CA GLU A 99 1.99 13.09 4.16
C GLU A 99 2.53 11.78 4.73
N VAL A 100 3.52 11.92 5.60
CA VAL A 100 4.10 10.81 6.37
C VAL A 100 3.21 10.55 7.57
N ILE A 101 2.75 9.31 7.73
CA ILE A 101 2.22 8.84 9.00
C ILE A 101 3.44 8.69 9.93
N PRO A 102 3.52 9.45 11.05
CA PRO A 102 4.65 9.39 11.94
C PRO A 102 4.94 7.95 12.36
N PRO A 103 6.21 7.57 12.62
CA PRO A 103 6.59 6.25 13.09
C PRO A 103 6.15 6.04 14.54
N MET A 104 4.85 6.09 14.79
CA MET A 104 4.26 5.31 15.87
C MET A 104 4.40 3.86 15.41
N SER A 105 4.89 2.97 16.27
CA SER A 105 4.82 1.53 16.01
C SER A 105 3.44 1.26 15.45
N ILE A 106 3.34 0.93 14.15
CA ILE A 106 2.10 0.39 13.60
C ILE A 106 1.98 -0.95 14.28
N GLU A 107 1.47 -0.90 15.50
CA GLU A 107 0.98 -2.06 16.17
C GLU A 107 -0.04 -2.59 15.19
N ARG A 108 0.21 -3.81 14.74
CA ARG A 108 -0.56 -4.50 13.71
C ARG A 108 -2.09 -4.42 13.97
N SER A 109 -2.51 -4.10 15.20
CA SER A 109 -3.88 -3.78 15.65
C SER A 109 -4.50 -2.56 14.97
N ASN A 110 -3.72 -1.53 14.61
CA ASN A 110 -4.27 -0.24 14.22
C ASN A 110 -4.31 0.00 12.70
N LEU A 111 -3.81 -0.94 11.88
CA LEU A 111 -3.81 -0.79 10.41
C LEU A 111 -5.22 -0.58 9.84
N ARG A 112 -6.23 -1.24 10.43
CA ARG A 112 -7.64 -1.03 10.05
C ARG A 112 -8.07 0.42 10.22
N ASP A 113 -7.71 1.03 11.35
CA ASP A 113 -8.11 2.39 11.68
C ASP A 113 -7.32 3.40 10.84
N LEU A 114 -6.04 3.14 10.57
CA LEU A 114 -5.26 3.93 9.60
C LEU A 114 -5.90 3.91 8.20
N LEU A 115 -6.30 2.73 7.71
CA LEU A 115 -6.93 2.60 6.40
C LEU A 115 -8.32 3.26 6.34
N LYS A 116 -9.04 3.34 7.47
CA LYS A 116 -10.32 4.07 7.58
C LYS A 116 -10.11 5.58 7.61
N THR A 117 -9.11 6.04 8.35
CA THR A 117 -8.82 7.46 8.55
C THR A 117 -8.18 8.07 7.30
N TYR A 118 -7.16 7.42 6.76
CA TYR A 118 -6.31 7.99 5.72
C TYR A 118 -6.62 7.47 4.31
N GLY A 119 -7.25 6.30 4.21
CA GLY A 119 -7.43 5.59 2.93
C GLY A 119 -6.28 4.63 2.63
N PRO A 120 -5.91 4.44 1.36
CA PRO A 120 -4.84 3.52 0.99
C PRO A 120 -3.49 4.09 1.44
N LEU A 121 -2.61 3.19 1.89
CA LEU A 121 -1.30 3.54 2.41
C LEU A 121 -0.23 3.11 1.43
N TRP A 122 0.61 4.04 1.03
CA TRP A 122 1.86 3.74 0.34
C TRP A 122 2.88 3.26 1.38
N VAL A 123 3.65 2.23 1.04
CA VAL A 123 4.56 1.57 1.97
C VAL A 123 5.88 1.23 1.27
N ASN A 124 7.02 1.58 1.87
CA ASN A 124 8.34 1.17 1.39
C ASN A 124 8.84 -0.11 2.05
N GLY A 125 9.34 -1.02 1.22
CA GLY A 125 10.32 -2.02 1.61
C GLY A 125 11.74 -1.59 1.25
N VAL A 126 12.70 -2.52 1.34
CA VAL A 126 14.12 -2.27 1.02
C VAL A 126 14.34 -1.84 -0.43
N LYS A 127 13.61 -2.43 -1.39
CA LYS A 127 13.81 -2.20 -2.83
C LYS A 127 12.53 -1.97 -3.60
N HIS A 128 11.38 -2.06 -2.94
CA HIS A 128 10.09 -1.99 -3.60
C HIS A 128 9.08 -1.25 -2.77
N ILE A 129 8.13 -0.67 -3.47
CA ILE A 129 7.09 0.18 -2.91
C ILE A 129 5.77 -0.36 -3.39
N THR A 130 4.82 -0.48 -2.46
CA THR A 130 3.50 -1.04 -2.72
C THR A 130 2.44 -0.20 -2.01
N VAL A 131 1.17 -0.47 -2.32
CA VAL A 131 0.04 0.16 -1.64
C VAL A 131 -0.76 -0.88 -0.86
N ILE A 132 -0.97 -0.65 0.44
CA ILE A 132 -1.90 -1.41 1.26
C ILE A 132 -3.26 -0.71 1.22
N ALA A 133 -4.31 -1.46 0.86
CA ALA A 133 -5.67 -0.93 0.78
C ALA A 133 -6.70 -1.85 1.46
N GLY A 134 -6.25 -2.79 2.29
CA GLY A 134 -7.16 -3.62 3.06
C GLY A 134 -6.46 -4.44 4.11
N VAL A 135 -7.24 -4.89 5.08
CA VAL A 135 -6.82 -5.76 6.17
C VAL A 135 -7.91 -6.79 6.46
N TYR A 136 -7.48 -7.99 6.75
CA TYR A 136 -8.34 -9.09 7.14
C TYR A 136 -7.76 -9.78 8.36
N LYS A 137 -8.54 -9.85 9.45
CA LYS A 137 -8.21 -10.63 10.65
C LYS A 137 -9.14 -11.85 10.71
N TYR A 138 -8.55 -13.05 10.63
CA TYR A 138 -9.29 -14.31 10.68
C TYR A 138 -9.65 -14.74 12.11
N SER A 139 -8.81 -14.47 13.11
CA SER A 139 -9.07 -14.92 14.49
C SER A 139 -8.28 -14.12 15.55
N PRO A 140 -8.78 -14.01 16.80
CA PRO A 140 -7.97 -13.58 17.94
C PRO A 140 -6.91 -14.61 18.36
N LYS A 141 -7.07 -15.90 18.00
CA LYS A 141 -6.15 -16.99 18.39
C LYS A 141 -5.04 -17.30 17.38
N TRP A 142 -5.22 -16.90 16.12
CA TRP A 142 -4.28 -17.14 15.03
C TRP A 142 -3.95 -15.80 14.37
N GLU A 143 -2.73 -15.32 14.60
CA GLU A 143 -2.25 -13.97 14.23
C GLU A 143 -2.10 -13.70 12.73
N ALA A 144 -2.78 -14.45 11.86
CA ALA A 144 -2.74 -14.19 10.42
C ALA A 144 -3.55 -12.92 10.10
N ARG A 145 -2.88 -11.76 10.24
CA ARG A 145 -3.31 -10.50 9.63
C ARG A 145 -2.90 -10.54 8.17
N GLN A 146 -3.90 -10.70 7.31
CA GLN A 146 -3.69 -10.53 5.89
C GLN A 146 -3.88 -9.06 5.52
N ILE A 147 -3.08 -8.59 4.58
CA ILE A 147 -3.21 -7.27 3.97
C ILE A 147 -3.56 -7.42 2.49
N LEU A 148 -4.46 -6.58 2.01
CA LEU A 148 -4.72 -6.44 0.59
C LEU A 148 -3.70 -5.44 0.04
N MET A 149 -2.79 -5.94 -0.79
CA MET A 149 -1.71 -5.16 -1.38
C MET A 149 -1.94 -5.00 -2.88
N TYR A 150 -1.67 -3.78 -3.35
CA TYR A 150 -1.62 -3.36 -4.74
C TYR A 150 -0.15 -3.15 -5.06
N ASP A 151 0.45 -4.18 -5.65
CA ASP A 151 1.84 -4.23 -6.07
C ASP A 151 1.92 -3.75 -7.53
N PRO A 152 2.62 -2.66 -7.85
CA PRO A 152 2.70 -2.17 -9.22
C PRO A 152 3.59 -3.05 -10.12
N SER A 153 4.33 -4.02 -9.57
CA SER A 153 5.16 -5.00 -10.29
C SER A 153 4.38 -6.28 -10.59
N PRO A 154 4.63 -6.97 -11.73
CA PRO A 154 5.61 -6.68 -12.79
C PRO A 154 5.24 -5.49 -13.70
N VAL A 155 6.21 -5.01 -14.48
CA VAL A 155 6.02 -3.92 -15.45
C VAL A 155 4.83 -4.20 -16.38
N GLY A 156 3.93 -3.23 -16.51
CA GLY A 156 2.75 -3.29 -17.37
C GLY A 156 1.63 -4.24 -16.89
N VAL A 157 1.83 -4.94 -15.77
CA VAL A 157 0.87 -5.95 -15.26
C VAL A 157 0.43 -5.64 -13.84
N GLY A 158 1.38 -5.45 -12.92
CA GLY A 158 1.12 -5.34 -11.49
C GLY A 158 0.47 -6.60 -10.89
N LYS A 159 0.10 -6.54 -9.62
CA LYS A 159 -0.58 -7.60 -8.90
C LYS A 159 -1.41 -7.06 -7.73
N VAL A 160 -2.64 -7.54 -7.61
CA VAL A 160 -3.48 -7.34 -6.40
C VAL A 160 -3.64 -8.67 -5.69
N GLY A 161 -3.49 -8.69 -4.37
CA GLY A 161 -3.67 -9.93 -3.62
C GLY A 161 -3.67 -9.76 -2.11
N TRP A 162 -4.13 -10.79 -1.42
CA TRP A 162 -4.04 -10.91 0.03
C TRP A 162 -2.71 -11.58 0.41
N PHE A 163 -1.96 -10.91 1.28
CA PHE A 163 -0.64 -11.36 1.73
C PHE A 163 -0.59 -11.40 3.24
N ASN A 164 0.17 -12.35 3.80
CA ASN A 164 0.47 -12.34 5.22
C ASN A 164 1.38 -11.13 5.54
N PHE A 165 0.90 -10.20 6.37
CA PHE A 165 1.61 -8.95 6.68
C PHE A 165 2.98 -9.22 7.31
N GLN A 166 3.02 -10.12 8.28
CA GLN A 166 4.25 -10.48 8.99
C GLN A 166 5.26 -11.10 8.02
N MET A 167 4.84 -12.04 7.18
CA MET A 167 5.74 -12.68 6.21
C MET A 167 6.22 -11.72 5.11
N ARG A 168 5.36 -10.81 4.64
CA ARG A 168 5.70 -9.93 3.51
C ARG A 168 6.49 -8.71 3.95
N TYR A 169 6.20 -8.18 5.14
CA TYR A 169 6.69 -6.88 5.60
C TYR A 169 7.58 -6.96 6.84
N GLU A 170 7.23 -7.73 7.88
CA GLU A 170 7.98 -7.72 9.16
C GLU A 170 9.12 -8.76 9.25
N GLN A 171 8.89 -9.96 8.72
CA GLN A 171 9.71 -11.17 8.88
C GLN A 171 10.05 -11.85 7.55
N GLY A 172 9.83 -11.15 6.43
CA GLY A 172 10.25 -11.65 5.13
C GLY A 172 11.73 -11.98 5.11
N SER A 173 12.14 -12.94 4.28
CA SER A 173 13.55 -13.24 4.04
C SER A 173 14.32 -11.94 3.77
N ALA A 174 15.58 -11.84 4.19
CA ALA A 174 16.38 -10.63 3.97
C ALA A 174 16.42 -10.13 2.51
N TRP A 175 16.11 -11.02 1.56
CA TRP A 175 16.07 -10.80 0.13
C TRP A 175 14.71 -10.37 -0.43
N HIS A 176 13.66 -10.33 0.40
CA HIS A 176 12.32 -9.99 -0.05
C HIS A 176 12.23 -8.47 -0.29
N PRO A 177 11.89 -8.00 -1.49
CA PRO A 177 11.98 -6.57 -1.84
C PRO A 177 11.02 -5.68 -1.03
N ASP A 178 9.89 -6.26 -0.58
CA ASP A 178 8.86 -5.61 0.25
C ASP A 178 9.15 -5.69 1.75
N ARG A 179 10.22 -6.39 2.17
CA ARG A 179 10.57 -6.47 3.59
C ARG A 179 10.80 -5.06 4.11
N ARG A 180 10.28 -4.75 5.29
CA ARG A 180 10.59 -3.52 6.01
C ARG A 180 12.11 -3.39 6.10
N ASP A 181 12.61 -2.28 5.61
CA ASP A 181 13.99 -1.90 5.86
C ASP A 181 14.12 -1.54 7.35
N THR A 182 14.92 -2.31 8.07
CA THR A 182 15.18 -2.12 9.50
C THR A 182 16.53 -1.43 9.73
N HIS A 183 17.18 -0.93 8.68
CA HIS A 183 18.40 -0.17 8.84
C HIS A 183 18.12 1.08 9.70
N PRO A 184 18.99 1.44 10.68
CA PRO A 184 18.73 2.56 11.59
C PRO A 184 18.50 3.90 10.90
N SER A 185 18.97 4.06 9.66
CA SER A 185 18.77 5.27 8.85
C SER A 185 17.46 5.27 8.05
N VAL A 186 16.62 4.24 8.19
CA VAL A 186 15.39 4.08 7.42
C VAL A 186 14.19 4.03 8.37
N GLU A 187 13.48 5.15 8.43
CA GLU A 187 12.14 5.17 8.97
C GLU A 187 11.23 4.44 7.97
N ALA A 188 10.64 3.31 8.39
CA ALA A 188 9.57 2.68 7.63
C ALA A 188 8.46 3.72 7.46
N THR A 189 8.26 4.15 6.21
CA THR A 189 7.47 5.31 5.88
C THR A 189 6.14 4.83 5.32
N PHE A 190 5.09 5.02 6.11
CA PHE A 190 3.73 4.94 5.58
C PHE A 190 3.36 6.32 5.09
N LEU A 191 3.01 6.44 3.81
CA LEU A 191 2.52 7.69 3.24
C LEU A 191 1.02 7.57 2.96
N HIS A 192 0.33 8.69 3.08
CA HIS A 192 -1.05 8.82 2.63
C HIS A 192 -1.26 10.11 1.87
N CYS A 193 -2.37 10.14 1.13
CA CYS A 193 -2.85 11.36 0.51
C CYS A 193 -3.73 12.10 1.55
N PRO A 194 -3.37 13.33 1.99
CA PRO A 194 -4.16 14.05 2.98
C PRO A 194 -5.59 14.30 2.51
N GLN A 195 -6.49 14.42 3.48
CA GLN A 195 -7.80 14.99 3.20
C GLN A 195 -7.63 16.50 3.12
N VAL A 196 -7.84 17.08 1.94
CA VAL A 196 -7.79 18.54 1.82
C VAL A 196 -8.88 19.15 2.70
N TYR A 197 -8.47 20.09 3.53
CA TYR A 197 -9.38 20.88 4.35
C TYR A 197 -10.39 21.59 3.45
N GLN A 198 -11.66 21.20 3.52
CA GLN A 198 -12.72 22.06 3.02
C GLN A 198 -12.91 23.17 4.05
N PRO A 199 -12.69 24.46 3.70
CA PRO A 199 -13.06 25.53 4.61
C PRO A 199 -14.54 25.38 4.95
N LYS A 200 -14.84 25.30 6.25
CA LYS A 200 -16.21 25.43 6.73
C LYS A 200 -16.62 26.88 6.46
N TYR A 201 -17.42 27.08 5.41
CA TYR A 201 -18.13 28.34 5.19
C TYR A 201 -19.30 28.44 6.16
#